data_AF-A0A6V8L0Q0-F1
#
_entry.id   AF-A0A6V8L0Q0-F1
#
_cell.length_a   1.000
_cell.length_b   1.000
_cell.length_c   1.000
_cell.angle_alpha   90.00
_cell.angle_beta   90.00
_cell.angle_gamma   90.00
#
_symmetry.space_group_name_H-M   'P 1'
#
loop_
_entity.id
_entity.type
_entity.pdbx_description
1 polymer ?
#
loop_
_entity_poly.entity_id
_entity_poly.type
_entity_poly.pdbx_seq_one_letter_code
_entity_poly.pdbx_strand_id
1 'polypeptide(L)'
;MAVTLLDAGKVIRGYDKHMNVNPKIPLLADGIVIERDSYVHDPDGYYVQFYADVHDSYEGFLPGSGPVESYRPTPGAPEILRTQRFPSRAQAEAVLASVTASATYRVDLTPASAIVVPAYGPVFEAIN
;
A
#
# COMPACT_ATOMS: atom_id res chain seq x y z
N MET A 1 0.66 13.13 2.79
CA MET A 1 1.93 12.48 2.38
C MET A 1 2.12 12.67 0.87
N ALA A 2 3.35 12.70 0.35
CA ALA A 2 3.58 12.53 -1.10
C ALA A 2 4.13 11.13 -1.38
N VAL A 3 3.65 10.48 -2.43
CA VAL A 3 4.09 9.14 -2.85
C VAL A 3 4.31 9.11 -4.35
N THR A 4 5.41 8.52 -4.80
CA THR A 4 5.67 8.23 -6.22
C THR A 4 5.33 6.79 -6.51
N LEU A 5 4.42 6.55 -7.44
CA LEU A 5 4.02 5.19 -7.82
C LEU A 5 5.09 4.59 -8.73
N LEU A 6 5.69 3.48 -8.33
CA LEU A 6 6.76 2.80 -9.09
C LEU A 6 6.23 1.66 -9.97
N ASP A 7 4.95 1.35 -9.86
CA ASP A 7 4.23 0.46 -10.76
C ASP A 7 2.83 1.02 -11.09
N ALA A 8 2.12 0.32 -11.96
CA ALA A 8 0.75 0.67 -12.31
C ALA A 8 -0.27 0.27 -11.24
N GLY A 9 0.16 -0.32 -10.13
CA GLY A 9 -0.68 -0.95 -9.13
C GLY A 9 -1.41 -2.21 -9.61
N LYS A 10 -2.15 -2.83 -8.68
CA LYS A 10 -3.06 -3.94 -8.97
C LYS A 10 -4.21 -3.98 -7.97
N VAL A 11 -5.39 -4.39 -8.45
CA VAL A 11 -6.49 -4.77 -7.57
C VAL A 11 -6.18 -6.12 -6.93
N ILE A 12 -6.29 -6.20 -5.61
CA ILE A 12 -6.25 -7.44 -4.86
C ILE A 12 -7.65 -7.74 -4.31
N ARG A 13 -8.02 -9.02 -4.30
CA ARG A 13 -9.20 -9.52 -3.59
C ARG A 13 -8.73 -10.48 -2.51
N GLY A 14 -9.37 -10.42 -1.35
CA GLY A 14 -9.18 -11.42 -0.32
C GLY A 14 -7.92 -11.18 0.49
N TYR A 15 -7.79 -10.01 1.12
CA TYR A 15 -6.59 -9.70 1.89
C TYR A 15 -6.44 -10.68 3.05
N ASP A 16 -5.29 -11.34 3.06
CA ASP A 16 -4.90 -12.32 4.05
C ASP A 16 -3.42 -12.10 4.38
N LYS A 17 -3.03 -12.36 5.62
CA LYS A 17 -1.64 -12.25 6.11
C LYS A 17 -0.62 -12.97 5.21
N HIS A 18 -1.03 -14.01 4.48
CA HIS A 18 -0.15 -14.74 3.56
C HIS A 18 0.13 -14.00 2.24
N MET A 19 -0.61 -12.92 1.94
CA MET A 19 -0.42 -12.10 0.72
C MET A 19 0.58 -10.97 0.91
N ASN A 20 1.24 -10.92 2.06
CA ASN A 20 2.34 -10.03 2.39
C ASN A 20 3.66 -10.48 1.73
N VAL A 21 3.65 -10.55 0.39
CA VAL A 21 4.74 -11.03 -0.46
C VAL A 21 5.16 -9.95 -1.46
N ASN A 22 6.46 -9.65 -1.52
CA ASN A 22 7.07 -8.86 -2.59
C ASN A 22 8.45 -9.42 -2.95
N PRO A 23 8.64 -10.03 -4.12
CA PRO A 23 9.95 -10.55 -4.53
C PRO A 23 11.00 -9.45 -4.72
N LYS A 24 10.60 -8.17 -4.85
CA LYS A 24 11.52 -7.03 -4.93
C LYS A 24 12.04 -6.54 -3.58
N ILE A 25 11.45 -7.01 -2.48
CA ILE A 25 11.89 -6.69 -1.11
C ILE A 25 12.42 -8.00 -0.52
N PRO A 26 13.75 -8.17 -0.34
CA PRO A 26 14.33 -9.45 0.05
C PRO A 26 13.69 -10.09 1.29
N LEU A 27 13.25 -9.30 2.27
CA LEU A 27 12.55 -9.84 3.44
C LEU A 27 11.15 -10.40 3.12
N LEU A 28 10.45 -9.82 2.14
CA LEU A 28 9.10 -10.23 1.75
C LEU A 28 9.09 -11.22 0.58
N ALA A 29 10.25 -11.68 0.11
CA ALA A 29 10.35 -12.49 -1.09
C ALA A 29 9.60 -13.82 -0.97
N ASP A 30 9.69 -14.46 0.21
CA ASP A 30 8.99 -15.69 0.56
C ASP A 30 7.75 -15.46 1.44
N GLY A 31 7.41 -14.18 1.66
CA GLY A 31 6.37 -13.74 2.59
C GLY A 31 6.81 -13.72 4.05
N ILE A 32 6.29 -12.76 4.81
CA ILE A 32 6.47 -12.73 6.27
C ILE A 32 5.11 -12.75 6.96
N VAL A 33 5.03 -13.51 8.05
CA VAL A 33 3.91 -13.41 8.98
C VAL A 33 4.34 -12.47 10.10
N ILE A 34 3.84 -11.23 10.08
CA ILE A 34 3.96 -10.33 11.24
C ILE A 34 2.81 -10.65 12.19
N GLU A 35 3.10 -10.98 13.45
CA GLU A 35 2.08 -11.35 14.44
C GLU A 35 0.98 -10.28 14.60
N ARG A 36 1.29 -9.00 14.36
CA ARG A 36 0.32 -7.90 14.41
C ARG A 36 -0.60 -7.80 13.18
N ASP A 37 -0.18 -8.25 12.01
CA ASP A 37 -1.03 -8.29 10.80
C ASP A 37 -1.87 -9.57 10.73
N SER A 38 -1.70 -10.50 11.68
CA SER A 38 -2.50 -11.73 11.82
C SER A 38 -4.01 -11.50 11.98
N TYR A 39 -4.44 -10.26 12.22
CA TYR A 39 -5.82 -9.91 12.53
C TYR A 39 -6.67 -9.58 11.30
N VAL A 40 -6.08 -9.39 10.12
CA VAL A 40 -6.85 -9.07 8.91
C VAL A 40 -7.00 -10.31 8.04
N HIS A 41 -8.19 -10.91 8.11
CA HIS A 41 -8.68 -11.93 7.20
C HIS A 41 -9.95 -11.39 6.54
N ASP A 42 -9.81 -10.82 5.35
CA ASP A 42 -10.90 -10.21 4.60
C ASP A 42 -11.03 -10.83 3.20
N PRO A 43 -11.54 -12.08 3.09
CA PRO A 43 -11.61 -12.85 1.85
C PRO A 43 -12.48 -12.17 0.76
N ASP A 44 -13.37 -11.27 1.16
CA ASP A 44 -14.28 -10.56 0.26
C ASP A 44 -13.92 -9.07 0.09
N GLY A 45 -12.84 -8.62 0.70
CA GLY A 45 -12.35 -7.26 0.54
C GLY A 45 -11.71 -7.02 -0.82
N TYR A 46 -11.90 -5.81 -1.34
CA TYR A 46 -11.20 -5.30 -2.51
C TYR A 46 -10.26 -4.18 -2.08
N TYR A 47 -9.02 -4.24 -2.55
CA TYR A 47 -8.00 -3.23 -2.24
C TYR A 47 -7.21 -2.93 -3.50
N VAL A 48 -6.54 -1.78 -3.54
CA VAL A 48 -5.55 -1.48 -4.56
C VAL A 48 -4.18 -1.46 -3.90
N GLN A 49 -3.24 -2.20 -4.48
CA GLN A 49 -1.87 -2.30 -4.00
C GLN A 49 -0.92 -1.65 -5.00
N PHE A 50 0.04 -0.88 -4.51
CA PHE A 50 1.09 -0.23 -5.29
C PHE A 50 2.47 -0.56 -4.72
N TYR A 51 3.48 -0.61 -5.59
CA TYR A 51 4.86 -0.41 -5.19
C TYR A 51 5.14 1.10 -5.25
N ALA A 52 5.50 1.71 -4.13
CA ALA A 52 5.56 3.16 -4.01
C ALA A 52 6.81 3.61 -3.26
N ASP A 53 7.38 4.71 -3.74
CA ASP A 53 8.34 5.50 -2.97
C ASP A 53 7.59 6.54 -2.14
N VAL A 54 7.84 6.57 -0.83
CA VAL A 54 7.11 7.43 0.11
C VAL A 54 8.01 8.56 0.55
N HIS A 55 7.59 9.79 0.23
CA HIS A 55 8.37 10.99 0.45
C HIS A 55 7.99 11.56 1.83
N ASP A 56 8.57 10.99 2.88
CA ASP A 56 8.46 11.49 4.25
C ASP A 56 9.83 11.81 4.86
N SER A 57 9.79 12.50 6.01
CA SER A 57 10.97 12.65 6.87
C SER A 57 11.27 11.38 7.68
N TYR A 58 10.51 10.31 7.46
CA TYR A 58 10.69 9.06 8.17
C TYR A 58 11.58 8.16 7.32
N GLU A 59 12.88 8.14 7.61
CA GLU A 59 13.82 7.41 6.76
C GLU A 59 13.54 5.90 6.70
N GLY A 60 12.85 5.35 7.71
CA GLY A 60 12.29 4.00 7.68
C GLY A 60 13.25 2.89 8.11
N PHE A 61 12.89 2.20 9.20
CA PHE A 61 13.28 0.82 9.52
C PHE A 61 12.50 0.40 10.78
N LEU A 62 11.45 -0.42 10.62
CA LEU A 62 10.77 -1.07 11.75
C LEU A 62 11.02 -2.58 11.66
N PRO A 63 12.09 -3.10 12.28
CA PRO A 63 12.28 -4.54 12.39
C PRO A 63 11.20 -5.11 13.32
N GLY A 64 10.19 -5.74 12.75
CA GLY A 64 9.21 -6.54 13.49
C GLY A 64 8.07 -5.77 14.19
N SER A 65 7.92 -4.45 13.98
CA SER A 65 6.83 -3.68 14.59
C SER A 65 6.26 -2.62 13.64
N GLY A 66 5.39 -3.03 12.73
CA GLY A 66 4.68 -2.13 11.82
C GLY A 66 3.75 -2.92 10.89
N PRO A 67 2.83 -2.26 10.19
CA PRO A 67 2.08 -2.87 9.09
C PRO A 67 3.08 -3.33 8.02
N VAL A 68 2.88 -4.51 7.41
CA VAL A 68 3.76 -5.01 6.34
C VAL A 68 3.93 -3.98 5.22
N GLU A 69 2.88 -3.19 5.00
CA GLU A 69 2.84 -2.13 3.99
C GLU A 69 3.92 -1.04 4.21
N SER A 70 4.47 -0.92 5.41
CA SER A 70 5.54 0.01 5.75
C SER A 70 6.94 -0.61 5.80
N TYR A 71 7.08 -1.89 5.39
CA TYR A 71 8.34 -2.58 5.53
C TYR A 71 9.34 -2.13 4.45
N ARG A 72 10.30 -1.30 4.86
CA ARG A 72 11.42 -0.87 4.03
C ARG A 72 12.64 -1.78 4.27
N PRO A 73 13.22 -2.40 3.22
CA PRO A 73 14.42 -3.24 3.38
C PRO A 73 15.65 -2.44 3.86
N THR A 74 15.71 -1.15 3.53
CA THR A 74 16.69 -0.18 4.00
C THR A 74 16.03 1.20 4.07
N PRO A 75 16.59 2.15 4.83
CA PRO A 75 16.07 3.51 4.83
C PRO A 75 15.98 4.10 3.41
N GLY A 76 14.89 4.80 3.12
CA GLY A 76 14.62 5.38 1.80
C GLY A 76 14.35 4.37 0.67
N ALA A 77 14.16 3.08 0.98
CA ALA A 77 13.75 2.09 -0.01
C ALA A 77 12.22 2.10 -0.22
N PRO A 78 11.74 1.82 -1.45
CA PRO A 78 10.30 1.80 -1.71
C PRO A 78 9.60 0.62 -1.01
N GLU A 79 8.31 0.81 -0.74
CA GLU A 79 7.47 -0.13 0.01
C GLU A 79 6.20 -0.50 -0.75
N ILE A 80 5.43 -1.46 -0.22
CA ILE A 80 4.10 -1.79 -0.76
C ILE A 80 3.08 -0.99 0.01
N LEU A 81 2.33 -0.11 -0.64
CA LEU A 81 1.17 0.51 -0.02
C LEU A 81 -0.12 -0.12 -0.54
N ARG A 82 -1.10 -0.28 0.35
CA ARG A 82 -2.45 -0.72 0.00
C ARG A 82 -3.45 0.33 0.42
N THR A 83 -4.54 0.46 -0.32
CA THR A 83 -5.68 1.25 0.12
C THR A 83 -6.38 0.61 1.31
N GLN A 84 -7.27 1.36 1.96
CA GLN A 84 -8.35 0.77 2.73
C GLN A 84 -9.30 -0.04 1.83
N ARG A 85 -10.15 -0.86 2.45
CA ARG A 85 -11.12 -1.71 1.77
C ARG A 85 -12.10 -0.87 0.94
N PHE A 86 -12.25 -1.23 -0.33
CA PHE A 86 -13.36 -0.80 -1.18
C PHE A 86 -14.58 -1.73 -1.02
N PRO A 87 -15.80 -1.19 -1.12
CA PRO A 87 -17.03 -1.98 -1.08
C PRO A 87 -17.24 -2.80 -2.36
N SER A 88 -16.54 -2.50 -3.45
CA SER A 88 -16.65 -3.26 -4.70
C SER A 88 -15.38 -3.21 -5.53
N ARG A 89 -15.22 -4.21 -6.40
CA ARG A 89 -14.16 -4.26 -7.41
C ARG A 89 -14.15 -3.02 -8.32
N ALA A 90 -15.33 -2.56 -8.74
CA ALA A 90 -15.45 -1.44 -9.65
C ALA A 90 -14.88 -0.13 -9.06
N GLN A 91 -15.05 0.09 -7.75
CA GLN A 91 -14.44 1.25 -7.10
C GLN A 91 -12.92 1.14 -7.01
N ALA A 92 -12.39 -0.05 -6.71
CA ALA A 92 -10.96 -0.29 -6.73
C ALA A 92 -10.36 -0.08 -8.14
N GLU A 93 -11.03 -0.58 -9.18
CA GLU A 93 -10.61 -0.38 -10.58
C GLU A 93 -10.68 1.09 -11.02
N ALA A 94 -11.68 1.85 -10.56
CA ALA A 94 -11.79 3.28 -10.84
C ALA A 94 -10.59 4.07 -10.28
N VAL A 95 -10.13 3.71 -9.07
CA VAL A 95 -8.95 4.33 -8.46
C VAL A 95 -7.69 3.96 -9.25
N LEU A 96 -7.54 2.69 -9.65
CA LEU A 96 -6.43 2.25 -10.48
C LEU A 96 -6.37 3.00 -11.82
N ALA A 97 -7.52 3.23 -12.45
CA ALA A 97 -7.62 3.97 -13.71
C ALA A 97 -7.36 5.48 -13.57
N SER A 98 -7.45 6.04 -12.36
CA SER A 98 -7.20 7.47 -12.10
C SER A 98 -5.72 7.83 -11.90
N VAL A 99 -4.84 6.83 -11.79
CA VAL A 99 -3.42 7.04 -11.53
C VAL A 99 -2.55 6.56 -12.68
N THR A 100 -1.32 7.07 -12.73
CA THR A 100 -0.32 6.69 -13.74
C THR A 100 0.97 6.31 -13.02
N ALA A 101 1.61 5.24 -13.48
CA ALA A 101 2.92 4.84 -12.97
C ALA A 101 3.95 5.97 -13.19
N SER A 102 4.94 6.05 -12.30
CA SER A 102 5.98 7.10 -12.23
C SER A 102 5.50 8.51 -11.90
N ALA A 103 4.19 8.73 -11.69
CA ALA A 103 3.68 10.01 -11.21
C ALA A 103 3.68 10.08 -9.68
N THR A 104 3.78 11.31 -9.17
CA THR A 104 3.74 11.61 -7.74
C THR A 104 2.37 12.16 -7.35
N TYR A 105 1.83 11.65 -6.25
CA TYR A 105 0.52 12.00 -5.74
C TYR A 105 0.58 12.36 -4.26
N ARG A 106 -0.32 13.26 -3.84
CA ARG A 106 -0.65 13.45 -2.45
C ARG A 106 -1.68 12.39 -2.04
N VAL A 107 -1.40 11.71 -0.94
CA VAL A 107 -2.28 10.74 -0.29
C VAL A 107 -2.30 10.94 1.21
N ASP A 108 -3.36 10.48 1.85
CA ASP A 108 -3.41 10.31 3.30
C ASP A 108 -3.15 8.84 3.66
N LEU A 109 -2.35 8.62 4.71
CA LEU A 109 -2.06 7.28 5.23
C LEU A 109 -2.66 7.14 6.63
N THR A 110 -3.19 5.97 6.93
CA THR A 110 -3.55 5.59 8.30
C THR A 110 -2.30 5.35 9.15
N PRO A 111 -2.41 5.28 10.50
CA PRO A 111 -1.30 4.84 11.35
C PRO A 111 -0.77 3.43 11.04
N ALA A 112 -1.56 2.62 10.32
CA ALA A 112 -1.19 1.30 9.82
C ALA A 112 -0.74 1.36 8.34
N SER A 113 -0.30 2.51 7.84
CA SER A 113 0.25 2.69 6.49
C SER A 113 -0.64 2.22 5.33
N ALA A 114 -1.94 2.06 5.57
CA ALA A 114 -2.92 1.94 4.50
C ALA A 114 -3.26 3.32 3.93
N ILE A 115 -3.30 3.44 2.60
CA ILE A 115 -3.80 4.60 1.87
C ILE A 115 -5.28 4.79 2.19
N VAL A 116 -5.63 5.96 2.70
CA VAL A 116 -7.00 6.30 3.08
C VAL A 116 -7.89 6.35 1.84
N VAL A 117 -9.06 5.73 1.92
CA VAL A 117 -10.13 5.89 0.93
C VAL A 117 -11.13 6.90 1.52
N PRO A 118 -11.09 8.18 1.11
CA PRO A 118 -11.92 9.18 1.73
C PRO A 118 -13.39 9.00 1.31
N ALA A 119 -14.31 9.44 2.16
CA ALA A 119 -15.74 9.43 1.83
C ALA A 119 -16.07 10.40 0.67
N TYR A 120 -15.25 11.45 0.49
CA TYR A 120 -15.38 12.46 -0.55
C TYR A 120 -14.00 12.88 -1.04
N GLY A 121 -13.90 13.15 -2.35
CA GLY A 121 -12.63 13.56 -2.98
C GLY A 121 -11.80 12.39 -3.52
N PRO A 122 -10.65 12.67 -4.15
CA PRO A 122 -9.81 11.66 -4.75
C PRO A 122 -9.00 10.89 -3.70
N VAL A 123 -8.73 9.60 -3.96
CA VAL A 123 -7.76 8.80 -3.18
C VAL A 123 -6.33 9.30 -3.42
N PHE A 124 -6.05 9.69 -4.67
CA PHE A 124 -4.77 10.22 -5.12
C PHE A 124 -4.97 11.61 -5.71
N GLU A 125 -4.39 12.63 -5.10
CA GLU A 125 -4.42 14.00 -5.62
C GLU A 125 -3.12 14.28 -6.36
N ALA A 126 -3.19 14.64 -7.64
CA ALA A 126 -1.99 14.90 -8.44
C ALA A 126 -1.25 16.13 -7.91
N ILE A 127 0.08 16.00 -7.74
CA ILE A 127 0.95 17.13 -7.41
C ILE A 127 1.58 17.59 -8.72
N ASN A 128 1.12 18.73 -9.23
CA ASN A 128 1.71 19.38 -10.42
C ASN A 128 3.09 19.96 -10.11
#